data_AF-A0A961MMQ1-F1
#
_entry.id   AF-A0A961MMQ1-F1
#
_cell.length_a   1.000
_cell.length_b   1.000
_cell.length_c   1.000
_cell.angle_alpha   90.00
_cell.angle_beta   90.00
_cell.angle_gamma   90.00
#
_symmetry.space_group_name_H-M   'P 1'
#
loop_
_entity.id
_entity.type
_entity.pdbx_description
1 polymer ?
#
loop_
_entity_poly.entity_id
_entity_poly.type
_entity_poly.pdbx_seq_one_letter_code
_entity_poly.pdbx_strand_id
1 'polypeptide(L)' 'MAQKPERPRKIVAENRKARHNYFIEDDLEAGIVLEGSEVKSLRTGKA' A
#
# COMPACT_ATOMS: atom_id res chain seq x y z
N MET A 1 11.90 -28.61 -3.96
CA MET A 1 11.64 -27.17 -4.15
C MET A 1 10.72 -26.72 -3.03
N ALA A 2 11.18 -25.87 -2.11
CA ALA A 2 10.37 -25.46 -0.95
C ALA A 2 9.32 -24.43 -1.39
N GLN A 3 8.05 -24.71 -1.13
CA GLN A 3 6.95 -23.75 -1.33
C GLN A 3 7.12 -22.60 -0.33
N LYS A 4 7.28 -21.38 -0.86
CA LYS A 4 7.41 -20.16 -0.06
C LYS A 4 6.02 -19.85 0.53
N PRO A 5 5.88 -19.62 1.85
CA PRO A 5 4.58 -19.31 2.43
C PRO A 5 4.05 -17.99 1.83
N GLU A 6 2.85 -18.04 1.25
CA GLU A 6 2.16 -16.85 0.79
C GLU A 6 1.85 -15.97 2.00
N ARG A 7 2.49 -14.80 2.06
CA ARG A 7 2.22 -13.83 3.12
C ARG A 7 0.94 -13.07 2.75
N PRO A 8 -0.02 -12.90 3.67
CA PRO A 8 -1.20 -12.11 3.41
C PRO A 8 -0.77 -10.65 3.13
N ARG A 9 -1.10 -10.16 1.93
CA ARG A 9 -0.95 -8.74 1.58
C ARG A 9 -2.03 -7.96 2.34
N LYS A 10 -1.62 -7.19 3.35
CA LYS A 10 -2.51 -6.29 4.09
C LYS A 10 -2.45 -4.90 3.45
N ILE A 11 -3.60 -4.33 3.12
CA ILE A 11 -3.70 -2.92 2.69
C ILE A 11 -3.32 -2.05 3.89
N VAL A 12 -2.26 -1.25 3.73
CA VAL A 12 -1.70 -0.43 4.81
C VAL A 12 -2.30 0.98 4.80
N ALA A 13 -2.59 1.50 3.61
CA ALA A 13 -3.18 2.82 3.41
C ALA A 13 -4.09 2.78 2.18
N GLU A 14 -5.19 3.54 2.24
CA GLU A 14 -6.09 3.75 1.11
C GLU A 14 -6.54 5.21 1.09
N ASN A 15 -6.34 5.89 -0.04
CA ASN A 15 -6.78 7.27 -0.18
C ASN A 15 -8.27 7.32 -0.56
N ARG A 16 -9.15 7.27 0.46
CA ARG A 16 -10.61 7.34 0.25
C ARG A 16 -11.04 8.63 -0.44
N LYS A 17 -10.35 9.74 -0.18
CA LYS A 17 -10.67 11.05 -0.79
C LYS A 17 -10.49 11.02 -2.31
N ALA A 18 -9.52 10.27 -2.83
CA ALA A 18 -9.33 10.13 -4.27
C ALA A 18 -10.58 9.49 -4.94
N ARG A 19 -11.16 8.46 -4.32
CA ARG A 19 -12.38 7.81 -4.80
C ARG A 19 -13.63 8.71 -4.74
N HIS A 20 -13.66 9.71 -3.87
CA HIS A 20 -14.77 10.67 -3.77
C HIS A 20 -14.64 11.84 -4.74
N ASN A 21 -13.41 12.30 -4.98
CA ASN A 21 -13.15 13.52 -5.73
C ASN A 21 -12.92 13.28 -7.23
N TYR A 22 -12.52 12.07 -7.62
CA TYR A 22 -12.13 11.75 -8.99
C TYR A 22 -12.81 10.48 -9.47
N PHE A 23 -13.02 10.39 -10.78
CA PHE A 23 -13.34 9.14 -11.44
C PHE A 23 -12.03 8.43 -11.81
N ILE A 24 -11.85 7.21 -11.34
CA ILE A 24 -10.65 6.41 -11.60
C ILE A 24 -10.88 5.64 -12.90
N GLU A 25 -10.08 5.93 -13.93
CA GLU A 25 -10.18 5.29 -15.24
C GLU A 25 -9.43 3.95 -15.30
N ASP A 26 -8.28 3.85 -14.64
CA ASP A 26 -7.45 2.64 -14.59
C ASP A 26 -6.62 2.55 -13.29
N ASP A 27 -6.30 1.33 -12.88
CA ASP A 27 -5.52 1.02 -11.68
C ASP A 27 -4.09 0.60 -12.08
N LEU A 28 -3.10 1.35 -11.60
CA LEU A 28 -1.69 1.11 -11.93
C LEU A 28 -0.92 0.62 -10.69
N GLU A 29 -0.09 -0.42 -10.86
CA GLU A 29 0.86 -0.84 -9.83
C GLU A 29 2.14 0.00 -9.92
N ALA A 30 2.50 0.64 -8.80
CA ALA A 30 3.72 1.43 -8.69
C ALA A 30 4.47 1.10 -7.39
N GLY A 31 5.80 1.26 -7.43
CA GLY A 31 6.67 1.16 -6.26
C GLY A 31 7.23 2.52 -5.88
N ILE A 32 7.12 2.87 -4.60
CA ILE A 32 7.78 4.06 -4.03
C ILE A 32 8.90 3.56 -3.11
N VAL A 33 10.10 4.10 -3.30
CA VAL A 33 11.24 3.82 -2.42
C VAL A 33 11.05 4.65 -1.15
N LEU A 34 10.99 3.98 0.00
CA LEU A 34 10.78 4.59 1.31
C LEU A 34 12.03 4.46 2.18
N GLU A 35 12.21 5.43 3.07
CA GLU A 35 13.23 5.36 4.10
C GLU A 35 12.70 4.66 5.38
N GLY A 36 13.61 4.19 6.23
CA GLY A 36 13.26 3.33 7.37
C GLY A 36 12.24 3.93 8.35
N SER A 37 12.23 5.26 8.50
CA SER A 37 11.26 5.99 9.33
C SER A 37 9.84 5.94 8.75
N GLU A 38 9.69 6.08 7.44
CA GLU A 38 8.42 6.05 6.72
C GLU A 38 7.80 4.64 6.76
N VAL A 39 8.63 3.61 6.58
CA VAL A 39 8.20 2.21 6.72
C VAL A 39 7.63 1.94 8.12
N LYS A 40 8.24 2.51 9.16
CA LYS A 40 7.76 2.35 10.54
C LYS A 40 6.43 3.05 10.75
N SER A 41 6.26 4.27 10.25
CA SER A 41 5.01 5.04 10.34
C SER A 41 3.84 4.32 9.67
N LEU A 42 4.03 3.82 8.45
CA LEU A 42 3.00 3.08 7.71
C LEU A 42 2.58 1.79 8.43
N ARG A 43 3.54 1.04 8.99
CA ARG A 43 3.24 -0.18 9.77
C ARG A 43 2.41 0.10 11.03
N THR A 44 2.56 1.28 11.62
CA THR A 44 1.78 1.69 12.80
C THR A 44 0.38 2.24 12.46
N GLY A 45 0.00 2.25 11.18
CA GLY A 45 -1.34 2.69 10.75
C GLY A 45 -1.54 4.21 10.77
N LYS A 46 -0.44 4.99 10.74
CA LYS A 46 -0.50 6.45 10.60
C LYS A 46 -0.44 6.79 9.11
N ALA A 47 -1.56 6.69 8.40
CA ALA A 47 -1.70 7.06 7.00
C ALA A 47 -3.15 7.42 6.67
#